data_AF-A0A426GQD9-F1
#
_entry.id   AF-A0A426GQD9-F1
#
_cell.length_a   1.000
_cell.length_b   1.000
_cell.length_c   1.000
_cell.angle_alpha   90.00
_cell.angle_beta   90.00
_cell.angle_gamma   90.00
#
_symmetry.space_group_name_H-M   'P 1'
#
loop_
_entity.id
_entity.type
_entity.pdbx_description
1 polymer ?
#
loop_
_entity_poly.entity_id
_entity_poly.type
_entity_poly.pdbx_seq_one_letter_code
_entity_poly.pdbx_strand_id
1 'polypeptide(L)'
;MDGVIAPLVIDDKPPMEHSQNMAESGLTVRIDAALAERLRARAEAAGLSVEAYALDILRRDVDPPGVKDAEARWDEAPARVPSGNGFGEDDEAYADELDRICQETLRTGGVPWEKVEARLRTLGKPR
;
A
#
# COMPACT_ATOMS: atom_id res chain seq x y z
N MET A 1 -10.86 24.04 31.86
CA MET A 1 -10.81 22.71 32.52
C MET A 1 -10.26 21.78 31.47
N ASP A 2 -8.94 21.62 31.51
CA ASP A 2 -8.15 20.95 30.49
C ASP A 2 -8.36 19.44 30.53
N GLY A 3 -8.86 18.88 29.44
CA GLY A 3 -8.98 17.43 29.25
C GLY A 3 -7.68 16.89 28.67
N VAL A 4 -6.71 16.60 29.54
CA VAL A 4 -5.51 15.83 29.16
C VAL A 4 -5.93 14.36 29.01
N ILE A 5 -5.93 13.85 27.78
CA ILE A 5 -6.10 12.41 27.51
C ILE A 5 -4.79 11.74 27.95
N ALA A 6 -4.86 10.87 28.96
CA ALA A 6 -3.71 10.08 29.39
C ALA A 6 -3.22 9.19 28.24
N PRO A 7 -1.90 8.98 28.06
CA PRO A 7 -1.41 8.01 27.10
C PRO A 7 -1.84 6.61 27.57
N LEU A 8 -2.83 6.06 26.87
CA LEU A 8 -3.19 4.66 27.00
C LEU A 8 -1.97 3.85 26.54
N VAL A 9 -1.49 2.91 27.36
CA VAL A 9 -0.49 1.93 26.92
C VAL A 9 -1.16 1.07 25.85
N ILE A 10 -0.91 1.39 24.58
CA ILE A 10 -1.37 0.61 23.43
C ILE A 10 -0.18 -0.23 22.97
N ASP A 11 0.27 -1.17 23.80
CA ASP A 11 0.70 -2.45 23.24
C ASP A 11 0.73 -3.52 24.33
N ASP A 12 -0.33 -4.33 24.35
CA ASP A 12 -0.36 -5.62 25.03
C ASP A 12 -0.74 -6.69 23.99
N LYS A 13 -0.16 -6.58 22.77
CA LYS A 13 -0.31 -7.62 21.76
C LYS A 13 0.73 -8.70 22.02
N PRO A 14 0.33 -9.97 22.12
CA PRO A 14 1.30 -11.06 22.10
C PRO A 14 2.09 -11.02 20.79
N PRO A 15 3.38 -11.41 20.79
CA PRO A 15 4.20 -11.42 19.58
C PRO A 15 3.57 -12.38 18.58
N MET A 16 2.96 -11.84 17.53
CA MET A 16 2.43 -12.63 16.43
C MET A 16 3.59 -13.27 15.68
N GLU A 17 3.62 -14.60 15.62
CA GLU A 17 4.45 -15.33 14.66
C GLU A 17 3.98 -14.99 13.24
N HIS A 18 4.60 -13.98 12.62
CA HIS A 18 4.20 -13.42 11.32
C HIS A 18 4.60 -14.26 10.10
N SER A 19 5.17 -15.46 10.26
CA SER A 19 5.72 -16.23 9.13
C SER A 19 4.70 -17.12 8.41
N GLN A 20 3.54 -17.42 9.01
CA GLN A 20 2.61 -18.43 8.46
C GLN A 20 1.45 -17.87 7.62
N ASN A 21 1.15 -16.57 7.69
CA ASN A 21 0.02 -15.96 6.93
C ASN A 21 0.42 -15.46 5.52
N MET A 22 1.63 -15.76 5.06
CA MET A 22 2.17 -15.27 3.77
C MET A 22 1.90 -16.21 2.58
N ALA A 23 1.23 -17.34 2.79
CA ALA A 23 0.95 -18.31 1.73
C ALA A 23 -0.57 -18.45 1.55
N GLU A 24 -1.06 -18.08 0.37
CA GLU A 24 -2.40 -18.40 -0.14
C GLU A 24 -3.62 -17.65 0.44
N SER A 25 -3.55 -16.33 0.60
CA SER A 25 -4.78 -15.53 0.68
C SER A 25 -5.40 -15.32 -0.71
N GLY A 26 -5.90 -16.40 -1.33
CA GLY A 26 -6.67 -16.32 -2.56
C GLY A 26 -7.97 -15.52 -2.37
N LEU A 27 -8.30 -14.63 -3.32
CA LEU A 27 -9.55 -13.86 -3.29
C LEU A 27 -10.70 -14.71 -3.86
N THR A 28 -11.71 -14.98 -3.03
CA THR A 28 -12.96 -15.61 -3.51
C THR A 28 -13.97 -14.55 -3.93
N VAL A 29 -14.39 -14.58 -5.21
CA VAL A 29 -15.42 -13.67 -5.75
C VAL A 29 -16.72 -14.44 -6.00
N ARG A 30 -17.85 -13.91 -5.50
CA ARG A 30 -19.17 -14.48 -5.76
C ARG A 30 -19.81 -13.80 -6.96
N ILE A 31 -20.20 -14.57 -7.96
CA ILE A 31 -20.88 -14.13 -9.18
C ILE A 31 -22.19 -14.89 -9.38
N ASP A 32 -23.12 -14.31 -10.14
CA ASP A 32 -24.34 -15.03 -10.53
C ASP A 32 -24.06 -16.15 -11.55
N ALA A 33 -25.01 -17.08 -11.66
CA ALA A 33 -24.86 -18.25 -12.51
C ALA A 33 -24.74 -17.92 -14.00
N ALA A 34 -25.44 -16.89 -14.49
CA ALA A 34 -25.39 -16.52 -15.90
C ALA A 34 -24.02 -15.91 -16.27
N LEU A 35 -23.45 -15.11 -15.36
CA LEU A 35 -22.11 -14.59 -15.49
C LEU A 35 -21.06 -15.72 -15.42
N ALA A 36 -21.25 -16.71 -14.54
CA ALA A 36 -20.36 -17.87 -14.46
C ALA A 36 -20.33 -18.68 -15.77
N GLU A 37 -21.48 -18.98 -16.39
CA GLU A 37 -21.53 -19.70 -17.66
C GLU A 37 -20.88 -18.93 -18.80
N ARG A 38 -21.15 -17.62 -18.89
CA ARG A 38 -20.50 -16.76 -19.89
C ARG A 38 -18.98 -16.74 -19.73
N LEU A 39 -18.49 -16.69 -18.48
CA LEU A 39 -17.07 -16.64 -18.21
C LEU A 39 -16.40 -17.98 -18.54
N ARG A 40 -17.05 -19.11 -18.24
CA ARG A 40 -16.61 -20.45 -18.69
C ARG A 40 -16.52 -20.54 -20.22
N ALA A 41 -17.58 -20.19 -20.93
CA ALA A 41 -17.60 -20.28 -22.39
C ALA A 41 -16.50 -19.42 -23.04
N ARG A 42 -16.21 -18.23 -22.47
CA ARG A 42 -15.13 -17.36 -22.95
C ARG A 42 -13.75 -17.91 -22.62
N ALA A 43 -13.56 -18.47 -21.43
CA ALA A 43 -12.31 -19.12 -21.04
C ALA A 43 -12.01 -20.32 -21.95
N GLU A 44 -13.02 -21.17 -22.20
CA GLU A 44 -12.93 -22.30 -23.14
C GLU A 44 -12.59 -21.83 -24.56
N ALA A 45 -13.27 -20.79 -25.06
CA ALA A 45 -12.97 -20.22 -26.37
C ALA A 45 -11.54 -19.66 -26.47
N ALA A 46 -10.99 -19.18 -25.36
CA ALA A 46 -9.60 -18.72 -25.26
C ALA A 46 -8.59 -19.86 -25.00
N GLY A 47 -9.05 -21.09 -24.78
CA GLY A 47 -8.19 -22.22 -24.39
C GLY A 47 -7.55 -22.07 -23.00
N LEU A 48 -8.14 -21.25 -22.14
CA LEU A 48 -7.64 -20.93 -20.80
C LEU A 48 -8.51 -21.57 -19.71
N SER A 49 -7.95 -21.75 -18.51
CA SER A 49 -8.77 -22.02 -17.34
C SER A 49 -9.63 -20.79 -17.01
N VAL A 50 -10.77 -21.03 -16.37
CA VAL A 50 -11.67 -19.98 -15.86
C VAL A 50 -10.92 -18.94 -15.02
N GLU A 51 -10.03 -19.40 -14.14
CA GLU A 51 -9.24 -18.55 -13.26
C GLU A 51 -8.20 -17.73 -14.05
N ALA A 52 -7.45 -18.36 -14.95
CA ALA A 52 -6.46 -17.66 -15.77
C ALA A 52 -7.12 -16.59 -16.65
N TYR A 53 -8.28 -16.89 -17.22
CA TYR A 53 -9.06 -15.95 -18.01
C TYR A 53 -9.60 -14.78 -17.16
N ALA A 54 -10.10 -15.06 -15.95
CA ALA A 54 -10.55 -14.01 -15.03
C ALA A 54 -9.40 -13.09 -14.59
N LEU A 55 -8.23 -13.65 -14.27
CA LEU A 55 -7.04 -12.88 -13.90
C LEU A 55 -6.51 -12.02 -15.04
N ASP A 56 -6.51 -12.52 -16.29
CA ASP A 56 -6.11 -11.75 -17.47
C ASP A 56 -7.01 -10.53 -17.68
N ILE A 57 -8.33 -10.68 -17.53
CA ILE A 57 -9.26 -9.54 -17.62
C ILE A 57 -8.98 -8.53 -16.51
N LEU A 58 -8.90 -8.98 -15.26
CA LEU A 58 -8.69 -8.08 -14.11
C LEU A 58 -7.36 -7.32 -14.23
N ARG A 59 -6.30 -7.96 -14.74
CA ARG A 59 -5.03 -7.30 -15.00
C ARG A 59 -5.15 -6.21 -16.06
N ARG A 60 -5.87 -6.46 -17.16
CA ARG A 60 -6.06 -5.45 -18.22
C ARG A 60 -6.86 -4.24 -17.77
N ASP A 61 -7.80 -4.42 -16.84
CA ASP A 61 -8.60 -3.32 -16.29
C ASP A 61 -7.81 -2.49 -15.27
N VAL A 62 -6.85 -3.11 -14.55
CA VAL A 62 -5.93 -2.42 -13.63
C VAL A 62 -4.80 -1.72 -14.39
N ASP A 63 -4.33 -2.30 -15.50
CA ASP A 63 -3.30 -1.75 -16.39
C ASP A 63 -3.94 -1.17 -17.68
N PRO A 64 -4.60 0.00 -17.63
CA PRO A 64 -5.22 0.56 -18.82
C PRO A 64 -4.15 0.82 -19.90
N PRO A 65 -4.35 0.38 -21.16
CA PRO A 65 -3.36 0.54 -22.21
C PRO A 65 -3.13 2.03 -22.48
N GLY A 66 -1.99 2.54 -22.02
CA GLY A 66 -1.59 3.94 -22.15
C GLY A 66 -1.29 4.66 -20.84
N VAL A 67 -1.66 4.10 -19.69
CA VAL A 67 -1.10 4.52 -18.40
C VAL A 67 0.07 3.60 -18.13
N LYS A 68 1.28 4.06 -18.44
CA LYS A 68 2.46 3.39 -17.94
C LYS A 68 2.46 3.64 -16.44
N ASP A 69 2.30 2.59 -15.64
CA ASP A 69 2.73 2.68 -14.26
C ASP A 69 4.17 3.16 -14.28
N ALA A 70 4.41 4.34 -13.70
CA ALA A 70 5.74 4.77 -13.31
C ALA A 70 6.18 4.00 -12.05
N GLU A 71 5.72 2.75 -11.91
CA GLU A 71 6.21 1.83 -10.91
C GLU A 71 7.57 1.39 -11.42
N ALA A 72 8.60 1.94 -10.78
CA ALA A 72 9.89 1.28 -10.77
C ALA A 72 9.62 -0.18 -10.42
N ARG A 73 9.85 -1.06 -11.39
CA ARG A 73 10.00 -2.50 -11.23
C ARG A 73 10.76 -2.74 -9.92
N TRP A 74 10.08 -3.23 -8.88
CA TRP A 74 10.70 -3.47 -7.56
C TRP A 74 11.84 -4.51 -7.62
N ASP A 75 11.95 -5.25 -8.73
CA ASP A 75 13.03 -6.21 -9.03
C ASP A 75 14.16 -5.64 -9.94
N GLU A 76 14.15 -4.34 -10.23
CA GLU A 76 15.29 -3.70 -10.91
C GLU A 76 16.25 -3.24 -9.83
N ALA A 77 17.51 -3.69 -9.92
CA ALA A 77 18.57 -3.14 -9.10
C ALA A 77 18.47 -1.61 -9.19
N PRO A 78 18.30 -0.90 -8.06
CA PRO A 78 17.96 0.51 -8.08
C PRO A 78 18.97 1.23 -8.97
N ALA A 79 18.46 2.01 -9.92
CA ALA A 79 19.29 2.85 -10.77
C ALA A 79 20.31 3.55 -9.86
N ARG A 80 21.59 3.39 -10.18
CA ARG A 80 22.74 3.79 -9.36
C ARG A 80 22.46 5.12 -8.68
N VAL A 81 22.02 5.06 -7.42
CA VAL A 81 21.68 6.25 -6.64
C VAL A 81 22.96 7.05 -6.47
N PRO A 82 22.95 8.37 -6.74
CA PRO A 82 24.07 9.23 -6.37
C PRO A 82 24.37 8.99 -4.89
N SER A 83 25.62 8.69 -4.56
CA SER A 83 26.07 8.50 -3.19
C SER A 83 25.90 9.82 -2.43
N GLY A 84 24.73 9.99 -1.82
CA GLY A 84 24.28 11.24 -1.20
C GLY A 84 22.76 11.26 -1.12
N ASN A 85 22.25 10.80 0.02
CA ASN A 85 20.87 10.86 0.51
C ASN A 85 19.77 11.30 -0.49
N GLY A 86 19.13 10.28 -1.02
CA GLY A 86 17.72 10.11 -0.67
C GLY A 86 17.43 8.63 -0.49
N PHE A 87 18.16 7.86 0.33
CA PHE A 87 18.46 8.02 1.76
C PHE A 87 19.81 7.32 2.03
N GLY A 88 20.74 7.91 2.80
CA GLY A 88 22.05 7.30 2.98
C GLY A 88 22.81 7.80 4.21
N GLU A 89 23.50 6.82 4.81
CA GLU A 89 24.44 6.82 5.94
C GLU A 89 23.80 6.66 7.34
N ASP A 90 24.05 5.47 7.90
CA ASP A 90 23.58 4.83 9.15
C ASP A 90 22.07 4.59 9.30
N ASP A 91 21.64 3.34 9.06
CA ASP A 91 20.29 2.85 9.37
C ASP A 91 19.90 3.15 10.83
N GLU A 92 20.88 3.18 11.75
CA GLU A 92 20.69 3.58 13.15
C GLU A 92 20.44 5.09 13.31
N ALA A 93 21.18 5.94 12.60
CA ALA A 93 20.96 7.39 12.64
C ALA A 93 19.60 7.79 12.03
N TYR A 94 19.16 7.05 11.01
CA TYR A 94 17.82 7.17 10.44
C TYR A 94 16.74 6.69 11.41
N ALA A 95 16.94 5.54 12.06
CA ALA A 95 16.03 5.06 13.10
C ALA A 95 15.91 6.08 14.25
N ASP A 96 17.03 6.66 14.69
CA ASP A 96 17.06 7.71 15.71
C ASP A 96 16.33 8.99 15.26
N GLU A 97 16.42 9.35 13.97
CA GLU A 97 15.68 10.48 13.41
C GLU A 97 14.17 10.21 13.43
N LEU A 98 13.74 9.01 13.01
CA LEU A 98 12.34 8.61 13.08
C LEU A 98 11.82 8.61 14.51
N ASP A 99 12.58 8.06 15.45
CA ASP A 99 12.23 8.06 16.88
C ASP A 99 12.12 9.49 17.41
N ARG A 100 13.03 10.39 17.03
CA ARG A 100 12.94 11.80 17.42
C ARG A 100 11.68 12.47 16.89
N ILE A 101 11.29 12.21 15.64
CA ILE A 101 10.07 12.74 15.04
C ILE A 101 8.84 12.20 15.77
N CYS A 102 8.82 10.91 16.10
CA CYS A 102 7.74 10.29 16.87
C CYS A 102 7.63 10.91 18.28
N GLN A 103 8.75 11.08 18.98
CA GLN A 103 8.77 11.71 20.31
C GLN A 103 8.32 13.17 20.26
N GLU A 104 8.73 13.94 19.25
CA GLU A 104 8.27 15.32 19.07
C GLU A 104 6.77 15.37 18.75
N THR A 105 6.26 14.41 17.98
CA THR A 105 4.82 14.28 17.68
C THR A 105 4.03 13.97 18.94
N LEU A 106 4.50 13.06 19.79
CA LEU A 106 3.89 12.77 21.09
C LEU A 106 3.92 13.99 22.03
N ARG A 107 4.99 14.78 21.97
CA ARG A 107 5.15 16.01 22.76
C ARG A 107 4.22 17.14 22.31
N THR A 108 4.07 17.31 21.00
CA THR A 108 3.35 18.45 20.40
C THR A 108 1.89 18.13 20.03
N GLY A 109 1.51 16.85 20.08
CA GLY A 109 0.21 16.36 19.60
C GLY A 109 0.13 16.19 18.08
N GLY A 110 1.25 16.38 17.37
CA GLY A 110 1.33 16.22 15.92
C GLY A 110 0.67 17.33 15.11
N VAL A 111 0.44 17.07 13.83
CA VAL A 111 -0.21 18.02 12.91
C VAL A 111 -1.72 17.76 12.89
N PRO A 112 -2.57 18.78 13.14
CA PRO A 112 -4.02 18.62 13.05
C PRO A 112 -4.48 18.16 11.67
N TRP A 113 -5.44 17.24 11.65
CA TRP A 113 -5.92 16.59 10.42
C TRP A 113 -6.48 17.59 9.41
N GLU A 114 -7.15 18.64 9.85
CA GLU A 114 -7.76 19.68 9.01
C GLU A 114 -6.70 20.43 8.18
N LYS A 115 -5.50 20.60 8.76
CA LYS A 115 -4.36 21.24 8.07
C LYS A 115 -3.77 20.32 7.01
N VAL A 116 -3.70 19.02 7.29
CA VAL A 116 -3.28 18.01 6.31
C VAL A 116 -4.30 17.91 5.19
N GLU A 117 -5.59 17.83 5.51
CA GLU A 117 -6.68 17.77 4.54
C GLU A 117 -6.70 19.00 3.62
N ALA A 118 -6.55 20.21 4.17
CA ALA A 118 -6.46 21.43 3.38
C ALA A 118 -5.25 21.39 2.42
N ARG A 119 -4.13 20.79 2.85
CA ARG A 119 -2.95 20.62 2.01
C ARG A 119 -3.18 19.60 0.89
N LEU A 120 -3.86 18.49 1.18
CA LEU A 120 -4.25 17.47 0.20
C LEU A 120 -5.22 18.02 -0.85
N ARG A 121 -6.20 18.83 -0.44
CA ARG A 121 -7.17 19.45 -1.37
C ARG A 121 -6.55 20.50 -2.30
N THR A 122 -5.36 21.00 -1.96
CA THR A 122 -4.58 21.97 -2.74
C THR A 122 -3.42 21.34 -3.51
N LEU A 123 -3.12 20.06 -3.29
CA LEU A 123 -2.12 19.32 -4.05
C LEU A 123 -2.53 19.21 -5.52
N GLY A 124 -1.62 19.56 -6.43
CA GLY A 124 -1.83 19.50 -7.88
C GLY A 124 -2.56 20.70 -8.51
N LYS A 125 -3.00 21.69 -7.72
CA LYS A 125 -3.59 22.92 -8.27
C LYS A 125 -2.52 24.01 -8.43
N PRO A 126 -2.47 24.71 -9.58
CA PRO A 126 -1.57 25.85 -9.72
C PRO A 126 -1.95 26.93 -8.71
N ARG A 127 -0.94 27.57 -8.10
CA ARG A 127 -1.09 28.65 -7.13
C ARG A 127 -1.62 29.91 -7.77
#